data_AF-A0A7Y5S250-F1
#
_entry.id   AF-A0A7Y5S250-F1
#
_cell.length_a   1.000
_cell.length_b   1.000
_cell.length_c   1.000
_cell.angle_alpha   90.00
_cell.angle_beta   90.00
_cell.angle_gamma   90.00
#
_symmetry.space_group_name_H-M   'P 1'
#
loop_
_entity.id
_entity.type
_entity.pdbx_description
1 polymer ?
#
loop_
_entity_poly.entity_id
_entity_poly.type
_entity_poly.pdbx_seq_one_letter_code
_entity_poly.pdbx_strand_id
1 'polypeptide(L)'
;MNFFEWLVSKRKTLVTMDASELRAQEMLLTSERDRMLARVQKLAADKQGIIGKGAKEKTPELRRTFAQQYDLLHTEQAMLMRHLNIRSKELLTVSRLRLLRESAQRAGMRGGAMGMIREGDLATIERLIENDRISMEMYQERLDEILRIGASADEETAAVSPAAAELLQVWDAMDHGLIKSDSEAFDEAERRVRERQRATE
;
A
#
# COMPACT_ATOMS: atom_id res chain seq x y z
N MET A 1 -16.73 -6.41 0.19
CA MET A 1 -16.41 -7.71 0.81
C MET A 1 -14.91 -7.91 0.75
N ASN A 2 -14.26 -7.93 1.90
CA ASN A 2 -12.84 -8.25 2.03
C ASN A 2 -12.62 -9.75 1.67
N PHE A 3 -11.47 -10.11 1.08
CA PHE A 3 -11.08 -11.50 0.87
C PHE A 3 -11.14 -12.30 2.17
N PHE A 4 -10.84 -11.68 3.32
CA PHE A 4 -11.00 -12.27 4.65
C PHE A 4 -12.45 -12.50 5.08
N GLU A 5 -13.35 -11.54 4.83
CA GLU A 5 -14.79 -11.81 5.03
C GLU A 5 -15.20 -13.00 4.18
N TRP A 6 -14.71 -13.11 2.95
CA TRP A 6 -14.99 -14.26 2.09
C TRP A 6 -14.33 -15.56 2.59
N LEU A 7 -13.13 -15.51 3.17
CA LEU A 7 -12.38 -16.65 3.72
C LEU A 7 -13.07 -17.29 4.93
N VAL A 8 -13.67 -16.46 5.79
CA VAL A 8 -14.19 -16.88 7.09
C VAL A 8 -15.73 -16.99 7.08
N SER A 9 -16.44 -16.20 6.25
CA SER A 9 -17.92 -16.17 6.25
C SER A 9 -18.60 -17.16 5.31
N LYS A 10 -17.89 -17.75 4.33
CA LYS A 10 -18.51 -18.78 3.48
C LYS A 10 -18.41 -20.15 4.14
N ARG A 11 -19.45 -20.97 3.92
CA ARG A 11 -19.51 -22.42 4.24
C ARG A 11 -18.32 -23.26 3.73
N LYS A 12 -17.41 -22.68 2.93
CA LYS A 12 -16.26 -23.32 2.31
C LYS A 12 -15.03 -22.43 2.55
N THR A 13 -14.19 -22.81 3.52
CA THR A 13 -12.92 -22.13 3.85
C THR A 13 -11.83 -22.53 2.84
N LEU A 14 -10.72 -21.79 2.75
CA LEU A 14 -9.55 -22.16 1.91
C LEU A 14 -9.09 -23.60 2.13
N VAL A 15 -9.29 -24.12 3.34
CA VAL A 15 -8.99 -25.51 3.72
C VAL A 15 -9.84 -26.49 2.94
N THR A 16 -11.11 -26.18 2.72
CA THR A 16 -12.08 -27.09 2.08
C THR A 16 -12.13 -26.95 0.56
N MET A 17 -11.33 -26.04 -0.01
CA MET A 17 -11.22 -25.87 -1.46
C MET A 17 -10.39 -26.97 -2.12
N ASP A 18 -10.81 -27.38 -3.31
CA ASP A 18 -10.03 -28.29 -4.15
C ASP A 18 -8.93 -27.55 -4.94
N ALA A 19 -8.07 -28.32 -5.62
CA ALA A 19 -6.94 -27.75 -6.37
C ALA A 19 -7.39 -26.83 -7.53
N SER A 20 -8.53 -27.09 -8.16
CA SER A 20 -9.05 -26.25 -9.24
C SER A 20 -9.61 -24.93 -8.72
N GLU A 21 -10.33 -24.95 -7.59
CA GLU A 21 -10.85 -23.77 -6.91
C GLU A 21 -9.70 -22.88 -6.43
N LEU A 22 -8.65 -23.46 -5.84
CA LEU A 22 -7.46 -22.72 -5.43
C LEU A 22 -6.72 -22.08 -6.61
N ARG A 23 -6.69 -22.75 -7.77
CA ARG A 23 -6.10 -22.18 -9.00
C ARG A 23 -6.91 -20.99 -9.52
N ALA A 24 -8.23 -21.09 -9.52
CA ALA A 24 -9.09 -19.96 -9.90
C ALA A 24 -8.88 -18.75 -8.97
N GLN A 25 -8.76 -19.00 -7.67
CA GLN A 25 -8.50 -17.96 -6.69
C GLN A 25 -7.10 -17.33 -6.86
N GLU A 26 -6.08 -18.13 -7.16
CA GLU A 26 -4.73 -17.65 -7.48
C GLU A 26 -4.73 -16.70 -8.69
N MET A 27 -5.50 -17.02 -9.74
CA MET A 27 -5.65 -16.15 -10.91
C MET A 27 -6.32 -14.81 -10.58
N LEU A 28 -7.37 -14.82 -9.75
CA LEU A 28 -8.05 -13.61 -9.31
C LEU A 28 -7.11 -12.71 -8.49
N LEU A 29 -6.46 -13.27 -7.47
CA LEU A 29 -5.50 -12.55 -6.63
C LEU A 29 -4.32 -12.00 -7.43
N THR A 30 -3.84 -12.74 -8.42
CA THR A 30 -2.79 -12.28 -9.35
C THR A 30 -3.26 -11.05 -10.13
N SER A 31 -4.46 -11.11 -10.72
CA SER A 31 -5.01 -9.97 -11.46
C SER A 31 -5.21 -8.73 -10.57
N GLU A 32 -5.71 -8.91 -9.35
CA GLU A 32 -5.88 -7.82 -8.38
C GLU A 32 -4.55 -7.19 -7.98
N ARG A 33 -3.54 -8.03 -7.65
CA ARG A 33 -2.18 -7.58 -7.33
C ARG A 33 -1.59 -6.76 -8.48
N ASP A 34 -1.71 -7.25 -9.71
CA ASP A 34 -1.12 -6.59 -10.89
C ASP A 34 -1.77 -5.23 -11.17
N ARG A 35 -3.10 -5.13 -11.00
CA ARG A 35 -3.82 -3.85 -11.07
C ARG A 35 -3.37 -2.88 -9.99
N MET A 36 -3.20 -3.36 -8.76
CA MET A 36 -2.70 -2.53 -7.66
C MET A 36 -1.27 -2.03 -7.95
N LEU A 37 -0.38 -2.90 -8.43
CA LEU A 37 0.99 -2.53 -8.79
C LEU A 37 1.01 -1.45 -9.88
N ALA A 38 0.19 -1.60 -10.93
CA ALA A 38 0.08 -0.60 -11.99
C ALA A 38 -0.40 0.77 -11.44
N ARG A 39 -1.33 0.76 -10.48
CA ARG A 39 -1.79 2.00 -9.82
C ARG A 39 -0.71 2.62 -8.92
N VAL A 40 0.08 1.82 -8.19
CA VAL A 40 1.26 2.33 -7.44
C VAL A 40 2.23 3.03 -8.38
N GLN A 41 2.53 2.42 -9.53
CA GLN A 41 3.44 2.99 -10.54
C GLN A 41 2.91 4.30 -11.11
N LYS A 42 1.60 4.37 -11.39
CA LYS A 42 0.96 5.61 -11.84
C LYS A 42 1.08 6.71 -10.78
N LEU A 43 0.78 6.42 -9.52
CA LEU A 43 0.90 7.40 -8.42
C LEU A 43 2.33 7.91 -8.25
N ALA A 44 3.34 7.05 -8.42
CA ALA A 44 4.74 7.46 -8.41
C ALA A 44 5.05 8.45 -9.56
N ALA A 45 4.60 8.16 -10.78
CA ALA A 45 4.78 9.04 -11.93
C ALA A 45 4.07 10.40 -11.73
N ASP A 46 2.85 10.38 -11.21
CA ASP A 46 2.07 11.58 -10.92
C ASP A 46 2.78 12.45 -9.87
N LYS A 47 3.31 11.85 -8.79
CA LYS A 47 4.11 12.53 -7.77
C LYS A 47 5.38 13.17 -8.34
N GLN A 48 6.11 12.43 -9.17
CA GLN A 48 7.30 12.97 -9.85
C GLN A 48 6.93 14.16 -10.75
N GLY A 49 5.78 14.08 -11.43
CA GLY A 49 5.23 15.19 -12.21
C GLY A 49 4.91 16.43 -11.37
N ILE A 50 4.42 16.27 -10.14
CA ILE A 50 4.17 17.38 -9.22
C ILE A 50 5.48 18.08 -8.81
N ILE A 51 6.54 17.31 -8.54
CA ILE A 51 7.84 17.88 -8.20
C ILE A 51 8.37 18.75 -9.34
N GLY A 52 8.33 18.25 -10.58
CA GLY A 52 8.77 19.00 -11.74
C GLY A 52 7.92 20.26 -12.01
N LYS A 53 6.62 20.24 -11.69
CA LYS A 53 5.75 21.42 -11.75
C LYS A 53 6.12 22.45 -10.68
N GLY A 54 6.26 22.02 -9.43
CA GLY A 54 6.58 22.93 -8.33
C GLY A 54 7.98 23.55 -8.43
N ALA A 55 8.95 22.83 -9.00
CA ALA A 55 10.28 23.35 -9.27
C ALA A 55 10.28 24.51 -10.28
N LYS A 56 9.39 24.45 -11.29
CA LYS A 56 9.24 25.50 -12.31
C LYS A 56 8.35 26.65 -11.83
N GLU A 57 7.46 26.38 -10.89
CA GLU A 57 6.57 27.37 -10.31
C GLU A 57 7.35 28.37 -9.46
N LYS A 58 6.98 29.66 -9.53
CA LYS A 58 7.62 30.74 -8.74
C LYS A 58 6.66 31.37 -7.74
N THR A 59 5.36 31.11 -7.88
CA THR A 59 4.31 31.57 -6.99
C THR A 59 4.25 30.68 -5.75
N PRO A 60 4.51 31.20 -4.54
CA PRO A 60 4.51 30.41 -3.31
C PRO A 60 3.17 29.71 -3.04
N GLU A 61 2.06 30.37 -3.36
CA GLU A 61 0.71 29.85 -3.17
C GLU A 61 0.47 28.60 -4.02
N LEU A 62 0.89 28.64 -5.30
CA LEU A 62 0.78 27.49 -6.20
C LEU A 62 1.70 26.33 -5.77
N ARG A 63 2.91 26.63 -5.27
CA ARG A 63 3.78 25.61 -4.67
C ARG A 63 3.12 24.95 -3.46
N ARG A 64 2.48 25.70 -2.57
CA ARG A 64 1.74 25.11 -1.43
C ARG A 64 0.64 24.16 -1.91
N THR A 65 -0.12 24.55 -2.95
CA THR A 65 -1.15 23.68 -3.56
C THR A 65 -0.54 22.39 -4.13
N PHE A 66 0.58 22.49 -4.86
CA PHE A 66 1.29 21.32 -5.35
C PHE A 66 1.82 20.43 -4.23
N ALA A 67 2.30 21.03 -3.13
CA ALA A 67 2.79 20.28 -1.99
C ALA A 67 1.68 19.49 -1.28
N GLN A 68 0.50 20.09 -1.13
CA GLN A 68 -0.70 19.40 -0.63
C GLN A 68 -1.12 18.26 -1.57
N GLN A 69 -1.11 18.50 -2.89
CA GLN A 69 -1.44 17.45 -3.86
C GLN A 69 -0.45 16.28 -3.77
N TYR A 70 0.84 16.55 -3.60
CA TYR A 70 1.85 15.50 -3.42
C TYR A 70 1.58 14.67 -2.16
N ASP A 71 1.22 15.31 -1.05
CA ASP A 71 0.91 14.64 0.22
C ASP A 71 -0.29 13.69 0.10
N LEU A 72 -1.34 14.13 -0.61
CA LEU A 72 -2.50 13.29 -0.92
C LEU A 72 -2.10 12.04 -1.73
N LEU A 73 -1.31 12.22 -2.79
CA LEU A 73 -0.84 11.10 -3.60
C LEU A 73 0.11 10.17 -2.84
N HIS A 74 0.96 10.73 -1.98
CA HIS A 74 1.86 9.95 -1.13
C HIS A 74 1.06 9.08 -0.16
N THR A 75 0.04 9.65 0.48
CA THR A 75 -0.85 8.92 1.40
C THR A 75 -1.60 7.81 0.68
N GLU A 76 -2.19 8.09 -0.49
CA GLU A 76 -2.84 7.06 -1.32
C GLU A 76 -1.87 5.94 -1.69
N GLN A 77 -0.65 6.28 -2.12
CA GLN A 77 0.37 5.30 -2.48
C GLN A 77 0.75 4.41 -1.29
N ALA A 78 0.95 5.00 -0.10
CA ALA A 78 1.30 4.27 1.11
C ALA A 78 0.21 3.26 1.51
N MET A 79 -1.06 3.65 1.39
CA MET A 79 -2.21 2.78 1.64
C MET A 79 -2.28 1.65 0.61
N LEU A 80 -2.14 1.98 -0.67
CA LEU A 80 -2.18 1.00 -1.75
C LEU A 80 -1.05 -0.02 -1.63
N MET A 81 0.15 0.40 -1.21
CA MET A 81 1.29 -0.50 -0.96
C MET A 81 1.01 -1.50 0.16
N ARG A 82 0.28 -1.10 1.21
CA ARG A 82 -0.13 -2.00 2.29
C ARG A 82 -1.15 -3.03 1.79
N HIS A 83 -2.16 -2.59 1.04
CA HIS A 83 -3.11 -3.50 0.39
C HIS A 83 -2.42 -4.46 -0.59
N LEU A 84 -1.45 -3.98 -1.36
CA LEU A 84 -0.65 -4.79 -2.26
C LEU A 84 0.14 -5.87 -1.50
N ASN A 85 0.71 -5.53 -0.34
CA ASN A 85 1.41 -6.48 0.52
C ASN A 85 0.45 -7.56 1.05
N ILE A 86 -0.72 -7.17 1.58
CA ILE A 86 -1.77 -8.12 2.00
C ILE A 86 -2.15 -9.06 0.85
N ARG A 87 -2.49 -8.53 -0.32
CA ARG A 87 -2.85 -9.32 -1.51
C ARG A 87 -1.71 -10.23 -1.97
N SER A 88 -0.46 -9.80 -1.84
CA SER A 88 0.71 -10.62 -2.16
C SER A 88 0.88 -11.79 -1.19
N LYS A 89 0.65 -11.58 0.12
CA LYS A 89 0.67 -12.64 1.13
C LYS A 89 -0.48 -13.64 0.95
N GLU A 90 -1.67 -13.14 0.63
CA GLU A 90 -2.82 -14.00 0.31
C GLU A 90 -2.53 -14.86 -0.92
N LEU A 91 -2.01 -14.26 -2.00
CA LEU A 91 -1.62 -14.99 -3.21
C LEU A 91 -0.61 -16.08 -2.90
N LEU A 92 0.44 -15.77 -2.12
CA LEU A 92 1.44 -16.74 -1.69
C LEU A 92 0.79 -17.90 -0.91
N THR A 93 -0.11 -17.57 0.02
CA THR A 93 -0.82 -18.57 0.84
C THR A 93 -1.65 -19.49 -0.04
N VAL A 94 -2.47 -18.95 -0.94
CA VAL A 94 -3.29 -19.73 -1.88
C VAL A 94 -2.42 -20.61 -2.78
N SER A 95 -1.32 -20.07 -3.30
CA SER A 95 -0.37 -20.81 -4.14
C SER A 95 0.23 -22.03 -3.39
N ARG A 96 0.61 -21.83 -2.12
CA ARG A 96 1.14 -22.91 -1.26
C ARG A 96 0.09 -23.97 -0.96
N LEU A 97 -1.13 -23.55 -0.63
CA LEU A 97 -2.25 -24.48 -0.40
C LEU A 97 -2.55 -25.31 -1.66
N ARG A 98 -2.54 -24.68 -2.84
CA ARG A 98 -2.75 -25.38 -4.11
C ARG A 98 -1.69 -26.45 -4.32
N LEU A 99 -0.41 -26.12 -4.16
CA LEU A 99 0.70 -27.07 -4.33
C LEU A 99 0.58 -28.25 -3.36
N LEU A 100 0.19 -27.99 -2.11
CA LEU A 100 -0.05 -29.06 -1.12
C LEU A 100 -1.22 -29.95 -1.52
N ARG A 101 -2.33 -29.37 -2.00
CA ARG A 101 -3.50 -30.13 -2.47
C ARG A 101 -3.18 -30.96 -3.71
N GLU A 102 -2.49 -30.40 -4.69
CA GLU A 102 -2.04 -31.13 -5.90
C GLU A 102 -1.04 -32.25 -5.56
N SER A 103 -0.21 -32.06 -4.54
CA SER A 103 0.73 -33.07 -4.07
C SER A 103 0.02 -34.18 -3.29
N ALA A 104 -0.94 -33.83 -2.43
CA ALA A 104 -1.78 -34.78 -1.71
C ALA A 104 -2.67 -35.61 -2.65
N GLN A 105 -3.24 -35.01 -3.70
CA GLN A 105 -3.98 -35.73 -4.73
C GLN A 105 -3.09 -36.73 -5.48
N ARG A 106 -1.85 -36.34 -5.82
CA ARG A 106 -0.85 -37.23 -6.44
C ARG A 106 -0.37 -38.34 -5.48
N ALA A 107 -0.23 -38.05 -4.19
CA ALA A 107 0.22 -38.98 -3.16
C ALA A 107 -0.89 -39.93 -2.67
N GLY A 108 -2.15 -39.49 -2.67
CA GLY A 108 -3.32 -40.34 -2.40
C GLY A 108 -3.48 -41.47 -3.42
N MET A 109 -2.95 -41.30 -4.64
CA MET A 109 -2.80 -42.39 -5.61
C MET A 109 -1.67 -43.39 -5.27
N ARG A 110 -0.82 -43.10 -4.28
CA ARG A 110 0.35 -43.91 -3.90
C ARG A 110 0.33 -44.42 -2.45
N GLY A 111 -0.76 -44.21 -1.70
CA GLY A 111 -0.96 -44.81 -0.38
C GLY A 111 -0.04 -44.25 0.72
N GLY A 112 -0.46 -43.16 1.37
CA GLY A 112 0.21 -42.65 2.57
C GLY A 112 -0.47 -41.39 3.11
N ALA A 113 -0.94 -41.45 4.36
CA ALA A 113 -1.67 -40.37 5.06
C ALA A 113 -0.74 -39.23 5.53
N MET A 114 -0.02 -38.59 4.62
CA MET A 114 0.89 -37.48 4.91
C MET A 114 0.34 -36.15 4.39
N GLY A 115 0.09 -35.20 5.31
CA GLY A 115 0.10 -33.77 4.98
C GLY A 115 -1.24 -33.02 4.97
N MET A 116 -2.13 -33.23 5.94
CA MET A 116 -3.22 -32.26 6.18
C MET A 116 -2.72 -31.14 7.11
N ILE A 117 -2.83 -29.89 6.65
CA ILE A 117 -2.55 -28.68 7.44
C ILE A 117 -3.50 -28.66 8.64
N ARG A 118 -2.95 -28.44 9.85
CA ARG A 118 -3.75 -28.43 11.08
C ARG A 118 -4.39 -27.06 11.28
N GLU A 119 -5.46 -27.01 12.06
CA GLU A 119 -6.18 -25.78 12.36
C GLU A 119 -5.30 -24.72 13.07
N GLY A 120 -4.34 -25.16 13.90
CA GLY A 120 -3.36 -24.26 14.53
C GLY A 120 -2.34 -23.64 13.57
N ASP A 121 -2.05 -24.29 12.44
CA ASP A 121 -1.18 -23.72 11.39
C ASP A 121 -1.90 -22.57 10.67
N LEU A 122 -3.25 -22.65 10.55
CA LEU A 122 -4.08 -21.60 9.94
C LEU A 122 -4.14 -20.34 10.80
N ALA A 123 -4.35 -20.49 12.11
CA ALA A 123 -4.34 -19.35 13.03
C ALA A 123 -2.98 -18.63 13.05
N THR A 124 -1.89 -19.36 12.78
CA THR A 124 -0.55 -18.78 12.65
C THR A 124 -0.40 -18.02 11.32
N ILE A 125 -0.89 -18.58 10.22
CA ILE A 125 -0.90 -17.92 8.90
C ILE A 125 -1.77 -16.66 8.93
N GLU A 126 -2.93 -16.71 9.59
CA GLU A 126 -3.85 -15.58 9.82
C GLU A 126 -3.12 -14.42 10.49
N ARG A 127 -2.47 -14.67 11.63
CA ARG A 127 -1.71 -13.64 12.36
C ARG A 127 -0.57 -13.05 11.52
N LEU A 128 0.06 -13.83 10.64
CA LEU A 128 1.13 -13.36 9.75
C LEU A 128 0.62 -12.48 8.59
N ILE A 129 -0.62 -12.70 8.15
CA ILE A 129 -1.26 -11.88 7.12
C ILE A 129 -1.76 -10.56 7.71
N GLU A 130 -2.31 -10.58 8.93
CA GLU A 130 -2.89 -9.39 9.60
C GLU A 130 -1.86 -8.41 10.19
N ASN A 131 -0.67 -8.87 10.59
CA ASN A 131 0.30 -8.08 11.38
C ASN A 131 0.99 -6.88 10.67
N ASP A 132 0.56 -6.43 9.48
CA ASP A 132 1.16 -5.25 8.81
C ASP A 132 0.36 -3.96 9.09
N ARG A 133 0.60 -3.39 10.27
CA ARG A 133 -0.06 -2.20 10.86
C ARG A 133 -0.14 -0.96 9.96
N ILE A 134 -1.25 -0.78 9.23
CA ILE A 134 -2.16 0.38 9.41
C ILE A 134 -3.54 -0.25 9.55
N SER A 135 -4.18 -0.06 10.70
CA SER A 135 -5.58 -0.44 10.88
C SER A 135 -6.46 0.46 10.02
N MET A 136 -7.65 -0.02 9.66
CA MET A 136 -8.66 0.79 8.97
C MET A 136 -9.04 2.06 9.79
N GLU A 137 -8.77 2.05 11.09
CA GLU A 137 -8.93 3.19 12.01
C GLU A 137 -7.89 4.28 11.74
N MET A 138 -6.61 3.94 11.53
CA MET A 138 -5.58 4.91 11.13
C MET A 138 -5.86 5.53 9.76
N TYR A 139 -6.50 4.80 8.85
CA TYR A 139 -6.94 5.35 7.56
C TYR A 139 -8.01 6.44 7.74
N GLN A 140 -8.99 6.19 8.62
CA GLN A 140 -10.02 7.18 8.93
C GLN A 140 -9.43 8.38 9.68
N GLU A 141 -8.57 8.17 10.68
CA GLU A 141 -7.89 9.26 11.39
C GLU A 141 -7.08 10.15 10.43
N ARG A 142 -6.39 9.57 9.43
CA ARG A 142 -5.64 10.35 8.44
C ARG A 142 -6.54 11.05 7.44
N LEU A 143 -7.63 10.43 7.01
CA LEU A 143 -8.63 11.08 6.16
C LEU A 143 -9.27 12.27 6.90
N ASP A 144 -9.62 12.08 8.17
CA ASP A 144 -10.19 13.11 9.03
C ASP A 144 -9.18 14.22 9.32
N GLU A 145 -7.90 13.90 9.50
CA GLU A 145 -6.84 14.90 9.64
C GLU A 145 -6.65 15.73 8.36
N ILE A 146 -6.67 15.11 7.18
CA ILE A 146 -6.59 15.80 5.89
C ILE A 146 -7.82 16.69 5.66
N LEU A 147 -9.02 16.20 5.98
CA LEU A 147 -10.26 16.97 5.87
C LEU A 147 -10.31 18.11 6.90
N ARG A 148 -9.79 17.90 8.11
CA ARG A 148 -9.62 18.94 9.14
C ARG A 148 -8.68 20.04 8.68
N ILE A 149 -7.55 19.68 8.05
CA ILE A 149 -6.59 20.64 7.47
C ILE A 149 -7.24 21.44 6.33
N GLY A 150 -8.04 20.79 5.48
CA GLY A 150 -8.83 21.46 4.43
C GLY A 150 -9.90 22.41 4.96
N ALA A 151 -10.52 22.10 6.11
CA ALA A 151 -11.50 22.98 6.77
C ALA A 151 -10.85 24.15 7.52
N SER A 152 -9.61 24.00 8.02
CA SER A 152 -8.85 25.07 8.68
C SER A 152 -8.10 26.01 7.70
N ALA A 153 -8.11 25.72 6.40
CA ALA A 153 -7.43 26.56 5.40
C ALA A 153 -8.17 27.87 5.08
N ASP A 154 -9.44 27.99 5.44
CA ASP A 154 -10.25 29.21 5.25
C ASP A 154 -10.07 30.25 6.39
N GLU A 155 -9.45 29.88 7.52
CA GLU A 155 -9.18 30.80 8.64
C GLU A 155 -7.67 30.87 8.94
N GLU A 156 -7.03 31.92 8.42
CA GLU A 156 -5.67 32.39 8.75
C GLU A 156 -4.48 31.42 8.50
N THR A 157 -3.68 31.74 7.47
CA THR A 157 -2.35 31.16 7.17
C THR A 157 -2.34 29.63 7.10
N ALA A 158 -2.81 29.09 5.97
CA ALA A 158 -2.83 27.67 5.62
C ALA A 158 -1.68 26.86 6.26
N ALA A 159 -2.00 26.12 7.32
CA ALA A 159 -1.08 25.20 7.96
C ALA A 159 -0.71 24.11 6.94
N VAL A 160 0.50 24.24 6.37
CA VAL A 160 1.04 23.26 5.43
C VAL A 160 1.28 21.95 6.21
N SER A 161 0.78 20.83 5.67
CA SER A 161 1.00 19.53 6.32
C SER A 161 2.51 19.26 6.49
N PRO A 162 2.93 18.48 7.50
CA PRO A 162 4.35 18.21 7.70
C PRO A 162 5.04 17.61 6.47
N ALA A 163 4.37 16.78 5.68
CA ALA A 163 4.92 16.23 4.44
C ALA A 163 5.01 17.28 3.33
N ALA A 164 4.00 18.14 3.20
CA ALA A 164 4.04 19.26 2.27
C ALA A 164 5.14 20.29 2.63
N ALA A 165 5.43 20.48 3.93
CA ALA A 165 6.52 21.32 4.39
C ALA A 165 7.90 20.79 3.98
N GLU A 166 8.11 19.47 4.02
CA GLU A 166 9.35 18.85 3.52
C GLU A 166 9.52 19.06 2.01
N LEU A 167 8.43 18.94 1.24
CA LEU A 167 8.50 19.17 -0.20
C LEU A 167 8.79 20.64 -0.55
N LEU A 168 8.27 21.60 0.23
CA LEU A 168 8.64 23.01 0.08
C LEU A 168 10.13 23.23 0.32
N GLN A 169 10.72 22.58 1.34
CA GLN A 169 12.17 22.65 1.59
C GLN A 169 12.99 22.03 0.45
N VAL A 170 12.50 20.97 -0.19
CA VAL A 170 13.14 20.37 -1.37
C VAL A 170 13.15 21.36 -2.53
N TRP A 171 12.05 22.05 -2.81
CA TRP A 171 12.03 23.08 -3.86
C TRP A 171 12.91 24.29 -3.52
N ASP A 172 12.97 24.72 -2.26
CA ASP A 172 13.93 25.74 -1.84
C ASP A 172 15.37 25.26 -2.09
N ALA A 173 15.70 24.01 -1.76
CA ALA A 173 17.02 23.45 -2.04
C ALA A 173 17.33 23.39 -3.55
N MET A 174 16.32 23.13 -4.39
CA MET A 174 16.45 23.21 -5.85
C MET A 174 16.71 24.65 -6.32
N ASP A 175 15.98 25.64 -5.80
CA ASP A 175 16.16 27.05 -6.17
C ASP A 175 17.57 27.57 -5.79
N HIS A 176 18.16 27.05 -4.70
CA HIS A 176 19.54 27.35 -4.29
C HIS A 176 20.59 26.51 -5.03
N GLY A 177 20.19 25.62 -5.94
CA GLY A 177 21.10 24.76 -6.70
C GLY A 177 21.77 23.65 -5.89
N LEU A 178 21.27 23.37 -4.68
CA LEU A 178 21.72 22.26 -3.84
C LEU A 178 21.24 20.91 -4.40
N ILE A 179 20.06 20.91 -5.03
CA ILE A 179 19.51 19.77 -5.76
C ILE A 179 19.45 20.14 -7.24
N LYS A 180 20.02 19.29 -8.11
CA LYS A 180 20.26 19.67 -9.52
C LYS A 180 19.30 19.03 -10.50
N SER A 181 18.51 18.04 -10.06
CA SER A 181 17.59 17.31 -10.95
C SER A 181 16.27 16.96 -10.28
N ASP A 182 15.22 16.83 -11.09
CA ASP A 182 13.89 16.40 -10.64
C ASP A 182 13.91 14.99 -10.02
N SER A 183 14.81 14.10 -10.48
CA SER A 183 14.98 12.76 -9.91
C SER A 183 15.57 12.82 -8.50
N GLU A 184 16.63 13.62 -8.32
CA GLU A 184 17.26 13.83 -7.01
C GLU A 184 16.29 14.49 -6.03
N ALA A 185 15.49 15.45 -6.51
CA ALA A 185 14.42 16.06 -5.72
C ALA A 185 13.34 15.05 -5.30
N PHE A 186 12.96 14.14 -6.20
CA PHE A 186 12.00 13.07 -5.88
C PHE A 186 12.53 12.12 -4.82
N ASP A 187 13.76 11.64 -4.98
CA ASP A 187 14.39 10.73 -4.03
C ASP A 187 14.56 11.38 -2.65
N GLU A 188 14.96 12.65 -2.60
CA GLU A 188 15.09 13.41 -1.37
C GLU A 188 13.74 13.66 -0.68
N ALA A 189 12.70 14.01 -1.43
CA ALA A 189 11.36 14.18 -0.89
C ALA A 189 10.82 12.86 -0.30
N GLU A 190 10.99 11.75 -1.02
CA GLU A 190 10.60 10.43 -0.53
C GLU A 190 11.37 10.02 0.73
N ARG A 191 12.67 10.30 0.77
CA ARG A 191 13.52 10.00 1.94
C ARG A 191 13.03 10.76 3.18
N ARG A 192 12.83 12.08 3.08
CA ARG A 192 12.40 12.92 4.20
C ARG A 192 11.02 12.54 4.74
N VAL A 193 10.08 12.25 3.83
CA VAL A 193 8.74 11.84 4.23
C VAL A 193 8.76 10.48 4.96
N ARG A 194 9.54 9.50 4.49
CA ARG A 194 9.68 8.19 5.16
C ARG A 194 10.41 8.26 6.50
N GLU A 195 11.50 9.03 6.58
CA GLU A 195 12.24 9.22 7.84
C GLU A 195 11.32 9.81 8.91
N ARG A 196 10.45 10.75 8.54
CA ARG A 196 9.47 11.33 9.46
C ARG A 196 8.39 10.35 9.88
N GLN A 197 7.84 9.56 8.94
CA GLN A 197 6.85 8.53 9.27
C GLN A 197 7.40 7.57 10.33
N ARG A 198 8.65 7.13 10.19
CA ARG A 198 9.32 6.27 11.19
C ARG A 198 9.55 6.94 12.54
N ALA A 199 9.68 8.26 12.58
CA ALA A 199 9.86 9.02 13.82
C ALA A 199 8.54 9.28 14.56
N THR A 200 7.40 9.05 13.91
CA THR A 200 6.05 9.28 14.47
C THR A 200 5.34 7.97 14.85
N GLU A 201 5.87 6.83 14.41
CA GLU A 201 5.47 5.46 14.79
C GLU A 201 6.23 4.98 16.05
#